data_AF-A0A1G4VQ55-F1
#
_entry.id   AF-A0A1G4VQ55-F1
#
_cell.length_a   1.000
_cell.length_b   1.000
_cell.length_c   1.000
_cell.angle_alpha   90.00
_cell.angle_beta   90.00
_cell.angle_gamma   90.00
#
_symmetry.space_group_name_H-M   'P 1'
#
loop_
_entity.id
_entity.type
_entity.pdbx_description
1 polymer ?
#
loop_
_entity_poly.entity_id
_entity_poly.type
_entity_poly.pdbx_seq_one_letter_code
_entity_poly.pdbx_strand_id
1 'polypeptide(L)'
;MNNKNLELIFSNYIKNFELINDTEHEEYYKWQVCNVFPVLMSKALEASDEDLPRALYEVKKSTFNIIDSYTQPMAGLVDFARKDASAVRELLKNLYAPDGEDLKVQMEKIADFFKRSDELLEKFFPGSFLYKQNSHSVSSLLFLNDPEHHYMYKATQSQRFADCVEFYDDWGSGDNINLEKYYGMCNELVAQIKECEPLLNTDASRFDGRLKLKGGALHPDTEKHILAFDIIYCCSVYDLFNGITFTKRNMKEKQLYLAEKAKAERLKLSYEKAKSDMDALEEALRSLVDMIPVGSSVKHPKFGIGTVKSINEGRIIIDFPNKEIMFGLATTAANNIVSVDNPSFVEKAKEYKLILQRYSNIPRLLESAARDLKPYEEFLE
;
A
#
# COMPACT_ATOMS: atom_id res chain seq x y z
N MET A 1 -1.56 0.48 0.14
CA MET A 1 -1.16 -0.41 -0.97
C MET A 1 -1.73 -1.82 -0.82
N ASN A 2 -1.74 -2.62 -1.89
CA ASN A 2 -1.99 -4.07 -1.87
C ASN A 2 -0.73 -4.82 -1.38
N ASN A 3 -0.76 -5.28 -0.12
CA ASN A 3 0.39 -5.90 0.53
C ASN A 3 0.77 -7.26 -0.06
N LYS A 4 -0.20 -8.06 -0.53
CA LYS A 4 0.09 -9.37 -1.14
C LYS A 4 0.92 -9.23 -2.42
N ASN A 5 0.55 -8.28 -3.27
CA ASN A 5 1.31 -7.99 -4.47
C ASN A 5 2.72 -7.49 -4.12
N LEU A 6 2.85 -6.69 -3.07
CA LEU A 6 4.14 -6.17 -2.62
C LEU A 6 5.06 -7.28 -2.05
N GLU A 7 4.53 -8.19 -1.25
CA GLU A 7 5.27 -9.36 -0.73
C GLU A 7 5.81 -10.23 -1.88
N LEU A 8 5.02 -10.41 -2.94
CA LEU A 8 5.45 -11.15 -4.13
C LEU A 8 6.52 -10.37 -4.93
N ILE A 9 6.39 -9.05 -5.07
CA ILE A 9 7.44 -8.19 -5.65
C ILE A 9 8.74 -8.34 -4.88
N PHE A 10 8.72 -8.26 -3.55
CA PHE A 10 9.92 -8.42 -2.72
C PHE A 10 10.54 -9.80 -2.88
N SER A 11 9.72 -10.86 -2.88
CA SER A 11 10.18 -12.23 -3.11
C SER A 11 10.85 -12.38 -4.48
N ASN A 12 10.25 -11.80 -5.53
CA ASN A 12 10.82 -11.79 -6.87
C ASN A 12 12.11 -10.96 -6.94
N TYR A 13 12.18 -9.82 -6.25
CA TYR A 13 13.38 -9.00 -6.18
C TYR A 13 14.54 -9.77 -5.54
N ILE A 14 14.30 -10.41 -4.39
CA ILE A 14 15.29 -11.24 -3.68
C ILE A 14 15.78 -12.37 -4.59
N LYS A 15 14.86 -13.07 -5.26
CA LYS A 15 15.19 -14.17 -6.17
C LYS A 15 16.06 -13.72 -7.35
N ASN A 16 15.82 -12.53 -7.89
CA ASN A 16 16.55 -12.00 -9.03
C ASN A 16 17.76 -11.14 -8.62
N PHE A 17 18.06 -11.01 -7.32
CA PHE A 17 19.03 -10.03 -6.83
C PHE A 17 20.44 -10.20 -7.42
N GLU A 18 20.91 -11.44 -7.61
CA GLU A 18 22.20 -11.69 -8.25
C GLU A 18 22.21 -11.31 -9.74
N LEU A 19 21.13 -11.62 -10.47
CA LEU A 19 20.98 -11.27 -11.88
C LEU A 19 20.97 -9.74 -12.07
N ILE A 20 20.17 -9.05 -11.25
CA ILE A 20 20.02 -7.58 -11.27
C ILE A 20 21.38 -6.89 -11.07
N ASN A 21 22.29 -7.51 -10.31
CA ASN A 21 23.58 -6.93 -9.93
C ASN A 21 24.78 -7.63 -10.56
N ASP A 22 24.59 -8.47 -11.57
CA ASP A 22 25.68 -9.08 -12.31
C ASP A 22 26.44 -8.05 -13.16
N THR A 23 27.48 -8.51 -13.86
CA THR A 23 28.34 -7.64 -14.68
C THR A 23 27.70 -7.14 -15.97
N GLU A 24 26.54 -7.66 -16.36
CA GLU A 24 25.78 -7.27 -17.55
C GLU A 24 24.75 -6.19 -17.20
N HIS A 25 24.07 -6.34 -16.07
CA HIS A 25 22.95 -5.49 -15.66
C HIS A 25 23.37 -4.33 -14.75
N GLU A 26 24.27 -4.61 -13.81
CA GLU A 26 24.95 -3.63 -12.97
C GLU A 26 24.05 -2.64 -12.21
N GLU A 27 22.82 -2.98 -11.81
CA GLU A 27 21.87 -2.02 -11.23
C GLU A 27 22.33 -1.38 -9.90
N TYR A 28 23.36 -1.96 -9.26
CA TYR A 28 24.11 -1.35 -8.17
C TYR A 28 24.72 0.02 -8.52
N TYR A 29 24.86 0.38 -9.80
CA TYR A 29 25.36 1.67 -10.23
C TYR A 29 24.55 2.83 -9.63
N LYS A 30 23.26 2.64 -9.35
CA LYS A 30 22.41 3.67 -8.71
C LYS A 30 22.99 4.14 -7.37
N TRP A 31 23.46 3.21 -6.54
CA TRP A 31 24.14 3.51 -5.28
C TRP A 31 25.49 4.21 -5.49
N GLN A 32 26.23 3.83 -6.53
CA GLN A 32 27.49 4.50 -6.87
C GLN A 32 27.26 5.95 -7.30
N VAL A 33 26.23 6.20 -8.12
CA VAL A 33 25.91 7.55 -8.60
C VAL A 33 25.45 8.44 -7.45
N CYS A 34 24.58 7.95 -6.55
CA CYS A 34 24.20 8.66 -5.33
C CYS A 34 25.40 9.00 -4.43
N ASN A 35 26.44 8.15 -4.39
CA ASN A 35 27.64 8.44 -3.62
C ASN A 35 28.50 9.55 -4.23
N VAL A 36 28.63 9.60 -5.56
CA VAL A 36 29.54 10.55 -6.23
C VAL A 36 28.88 11.87 -6.62
N PHE A 37 27.57 11.87 -6.87
CA PHE A 37 26.86 13.04 -7.40
C PHE A 37 26.95 14.27 -6.48
N PRO A 38 26.69 14.20 -5.16
CA PRO A 38 26.75 15.39 -4.30
C PRO A 38 28.14 16.05 -4.33
N VAL A 39 29.20 15.24 -4.38
CA VAL A 39 30.59 15.71 -4.45
C VAL A 39 30.88 16.41 -5.78
N LEU A 40 30.44 15.81 -6.90
CA LEU A 40 30.64 16.40 -8.23
C LEU A 40 29.81 17.67 -8.42
N MET A 41 28.55 17.67 -7.97
CA MET A 41 27.67 18.82 -8.07
C MET A 41 28.16 19.98 -7.21
N SER A 42 28.57 19.72 -5.96
CA SER A 42 29.17 20.74 -5.09
C SER A 42 30.40 21.40 -5.75
N LYS A 43 31.33 20.59 -6.26
CA LYS A 43 32.50 21.09 -7.01
C LYS A 43 32.11 21.90 -8.24
N ALA A 44 31.07 21.52 -8.97
CA ALA A 44 30.58 22.29 -10.10
C ALA A 44 30.04 23.66 -9.66
N LEU A 45 29.25 23.70 -8.58
CA LEU A 45 28.67 24.94 -8.04
C LEU A 45 29.70 25.89 -7.40
N GLU A 46 30.89 25.38 -7.05
CA GLU A 46 32.05 26.15 -6.58
C GLU A 46 33.03 26.55 -7.70
N ALA A 47 32.96 25.91 -8.88
CA ALA A 47 33.86 26.17 -10.00
C ALA A 47 33.78 27.63 -10.49
N SER A 48 34.78 28.14 -11.19
CA SER A 48 34.67 29.43 -11.88
C SER A 48 33.58 29.40 -12.96
N ASP A 49 33.13 30.55 -13.46
CA ASP A 49 32.17 30.59 -14.58
C ASP A 49 32.77 29.97 -15.86
N GLU A 50 34.09 30.09 -16.06
CA GLU A 50 34.81 29.47 -17.18
C GLU A 50 34.85 27.94 -17.06
N ASP A 51 34.98 27.41 -15.84
CA ASP A 51 35.12 25.97 -15.57
C ASP A 51 33.78 25.25 -15.34
N LEU A 52 32.72 25.97 -14.98
CA LEU A 52 31.39 25.40 -14.68
C LEU A 52 30.90 24.44 -15.77
N PRO A 53 30.95 24.75 -17.08
CA PRO A 53 30.46 23.84 -18.11
C PRO A 53 31.23 22.51 -18.13
N ARG A 54 32.55 22.55 -17.89
CA ARG A 54 33.38 21.36 -17.81
C ARG A 54 33.05 20.55 -16.55
N ALA A 55 32.85 21.21 -15.41
CA ALA A 55 32.49 20.54 -14.17
C ALA A 55 31.10 19.88 -14.27
N LEU A 56 30.11 20.57 -14.83
CA LEU A 56 28.77 20.01 -15.09
C LEU A 56 28.82 18.86 -16.10
N TYR A 57 29.75 18.87 -17.06
CA TYR A 57 29.92 17.75 -17.98
C TYR A 57 30.38 16.47 -17.27
N GLU A 58 31.20 16.58 -16.22
CA GLU A 58 31.57 15.42 -15.41
C GLU A 58 30.39 14.92 -14.56
N VAL A 59 29.52 15.81 -14.06
CA VAL A 59 28.23 15.41 -13.43
C VAL A 59 27.32 14.70 -14.44
N LYS A 60 27.23 15.22 -15.67
CA LYS A 60 26.47 14.61 -16.75
C LYS A 60 26.95 13.19 -17.06
N LYS A 61 28.27 13.00 -17.11
CA LYS A 61 28.87 11.67 -17.33
C LYS A 61 28.55 10.68 -16.24
N SER A 62 28.49 11.09 -14.97
CA SER A 62 28.14 10.16 -13.89
C SER A 62 26.65 9.80 -13.87
N THR A 63 25.80 10.61 -14.50
CA THR A 63 24.33 10.47 -14.46
C THR A 63 23.69 10.04 -15.78
N PHE A 64 24.49 9.65 -16.78
CA PHE A 64 24.03 9.43 -18.15
C PHE A 64 22.89 8.39 -18.29
N ASN A 65 22.87 7.37 -17.43
CA ASN A 65 21.81 6.34 -17.41
C ASN A 65 20.58 6.74 -16.56
N ILE A 66 20.65 7.86 -15.84
CA ILE A 66 19.62 8.29 -14.90
C ILE A 66 18.87 9.51 -15.43
N ILE A 67 19.55 10.63 -15.69
CA ILE A 67 18.89 11.92 -15.98
C ILE A 67 18.65 12.09 -17.48
N ASP A 68 19.69 11.84 -18.28
CA ASP A 68 19.64 12.10 -19.71
C ASP A 68 18.86 11.00 -20.43
N SER A 69 17.62 11.35 -20.80
CA SER A 69 16.77 10.56 -21.68
C SER A 69 16.71 11.20 -23.08
N TYR A 70 15.63 11.02 -23.82
CA TYR A 70 15.43 11.59 -25.16
C TYR A 70 15.66 13.12 -25.20
N THR A 71 15.23 13.85 -24.17
CA THR A 71 15.39 15.31 -24.11
C THR A 71 16.76 15.76 -23.58
N GLN A 72 17.64 14.87 -23.13
CA GLN A 72 18.98 15.19 -22.60
C GLN A 72 19.05 16.40 -21.63
N PRO A 73 18.29 16.41 -20.51
CA PRO A 73 18.17 17.58 -19.64
C PRO A 73 19.47 18.03 -18.98
N MET A 74 20.35 17.09 -18.59
CA MET A 74 21.64 17.41 -17.99
C MET A 74 22.63 17.93 -19.05
N ALA A 75 22.59 17.39 -20.26
CA ALA A 75 23.32 17.96 -21.40
C ALA A 75 22.91 19.42 -21.66
N GLY A 76 21.61 19.71 -21.51
CA GLY A 76 21.06 21.06 -21.59
C GLY A 76 21.70 22.01 -20.61
N LEU A 77 21.80 21.64 -19.33
CA LEU A 77 22.45 22.45 -18.30
C LEU A 77 23.94 22.73 -18.62
N VAL A 78 24.64 21.74 -19.19
CA VAL A 78 26.04 21.93 -19.65
C VAL A 78 26.09 22.96 -20.79
N ASP A 79 25.21 22.84 -21.77
CA ASP A 79 25.18 23.73 -22.94
C ASP A 79 24.72 25.15 -22.58
N PHE A 80 23.75 25.28 -21.68
CA PHE A 80 23.35 26.56 -21.10
C PHE A 80 24.52 27.21 -20.36
N ALA A 81 25.29 26.45 -19.58
CA ALA A 81 26.41 27.00 -18.82
C ALA A 81 27.52 27.54 -19.74
N ARG A 82 27.72 26.95 -20.94
CA ARG A 82 28.65 27.49 -21.95
C ARG A 82 28.22 28.86 -22.49
N LYS A 83 26.94 29.22 -22.36
CA LYS A 83 26.38 30.49 -22.81
C LYS A 83 26.22 31.49 -21.66
N ASP A 84 25.83 31.00 -20.49
CA ASP A 84 25.47 31.82 -19.32
C ASP A 84 25.68 31.01 -18.02
N ALA A 85 26.93 30.88 -17.61
CA ALA A 85 27.32 30.09 -16.44
C ALA A 85 26.69 30.60 -15.14
N SER A 86 26.61 31.92 -14.97
CA SER A 86 26.02 32.56 -13.79
C SER A 86 24.54 32.19 -13.64
N ALA A 87 23.76 32.29 -14.73
CA ALA A 87 22.34 31.92 -14.71
C ALA A 87 22.11 30.44 -14.37
N VAL A 88 22.92 29.53 -14.92
CA VAL A 88 22.82 28.09 -14.61
C VAL A 88 23.20 27.79 -13.15
N ARG A 89 24.24 28.46 -12.64
CA ARG A 89 24.65 28.31 -11.24
C ARG A 89 23.56 28.78 -10.29
N GLU A 90 22.95 29.93 -10.54
CA GLU A 90 21.83 30.43 -9.73
C GLU A 90 20.62 29.50 -9.82
N LEU A 91 20.29 29.02 -11.02
CA LEU A 91 19.21 28.06 -11.25
C LEU A 91 19.37 26.81 -10.37
N LEU A 92 20.55 26.19 -10.37
CA LEU A 92 20.84 25.00 -9.57
C LEU A 92 20.91 25.31 -8.07
N LYS A 93 21.52 26.43 -7.66
CA LYS A 93 21.56 26.84 -6.25
C LYS A 93 20.17 27.09 -5.68
N ASN A 94 19.25 27.66 -6.46
CA ASN A 94 17.87 27.88 -6.03
C ASN A 94 17.11 26.55 -5.89
N LEU A 95 17.32 25.61 -6.80
CA LEU A 95 16.73 24.26 -6.71
C LEU A 95 17.20 23.53 -5.44
N TYR A 96 18.50 23.61 -5.12
CA TYR A 96 19.11 22.92 -3.98
C TYR A 96 19.08 23.70 -2.66
N ALA A 97 18.51 24.90 -2.64
CA ALA A 97 18.39 25.65 -1.39
C ALA A 97 17.56 24.85 -0.38
N PRO A 98 17.84 24.92 0.93
CA PRO A 98 17.02 24.26 1.95
C PRO A 98 15.55 24.67 1.83
N ASP A 99 14.64 23.69 1.83
CA ASP A 99 13.17 23.89 1.81
C ASP A 99 12.53 23.69 3.19
N GLY A 100 13.33 23.32 4.20
CA GLY A 100 12.83 23.04 5.55
C GLY A 100 11.93 21.82 5.60
N GLU A 101 12.09 20.89 4.64
CA GLU A 101 11.24 19.70 4.48
C GLU A 101 9.78 20.03 4.17
N ASP A 102 9.49 21.25 3.67
CA ASP A 102 8.17 21.66 3.23
C ASP A 102 7.99 21.37 1.73
N LEU A 103 7.17 20.36 1.43
CA LEU A 103 6.85 19.96 0.05
C LEU A 103 6.23 21.10 -0.77
N LYS A 104 5.55 22.08 -0.16
CA LYS A 104 5.03 23.24 -0.89
C LYS A 104 6.16 24.14 -1.37
N VAL A 105 7.11 24.44 -0.48
CA VAL A 105 8.31 25.22 -0.82
C VAL A 105 9.12 24.52 -1.90
N GLN A 106 9.25 23.20 -1.78
CA GLN A 106 9.91 22.38 -2.79
C GLN A 106 9.21 22.46 -4.17
N MET A 107 7.88 22.34 -4.19
CA MET A 107 7.08 22.47 -5.41
C MET A 107 7.23 23.86 -6.05
N GLU A 108 7.30 24.93 -5.25
CA GLU A 108 7.56 26.29 -5.75
C GLU A 108 8.94 26.42 -6.40
N LYS A 109 9.98 25.82 -5.81
CA LYS A 109 11.33 25.78 -6.38
C LYS A 109 11.39 25.00 -7.68
N ILE A 110 10.70 23.87 -7.76
CA ILE A 110 10.60 23.07 -8.99
C ILE A 110 9.90 23.89 -10.09
N ALA A 111 8.82 24.60 -9.77
CA ALA A 111 8.14 25.46 -10.72
C ALA A 111 9.02 26.61 -11.22
N ASP A 112 9.76 27.28 -10.33
CA ASP A 112 10.73 28.33 -10.71
C ASP A 112 11.88 27.74 -11.55
N PHE A 113 12.37 26.55 -11.21
CA PHE A 113 13.39 25.84 -11.98
C PHE A 113 12.93 25.55 -13.42
N PHE A 114 11.72 25.01 -13.59
CA PHE A 114 11.17 24.76 -14.93
C PHE A 114 11.03 26.05 -15.73
N LYS A 115 10.45 27.10 -15.12
CA LYS A 115 10.27 28.39 -15.78
C LYS A 115 11.60 28.96 -16.27
N ARG A 116 12.60 29.04 -15.40
CA ARG A 116 13.91 29.61 -15.76
C ARG A 116 14.70 28.74 -16.73
N SER A 117 14.59 27.42 -16.60
CA SER A 117 15.19 26.50 -17.57
C SER A 117 14.56 26.66 -18.95
N ASP A 118 13.25 26.84 -19.04
CA ASP A 118 12.55 27.07 -20.31
C ASP A 118 12.90 28.44 -20.91
N GLU A 119 13.12 29.47 -20.09
CA GLU A 119 13.64 30.77 -20.52
C GLU A 119 15.05 30.67 -21.13
N LEU A 120 15.95 29.87 -20.51
CA LEU A 120 17.28 29.60 -21.07
C LEU A 120 17.21 28.79 -22.37
N LEU A 121 16.31 27.81 -22.42
CA LEU A 121 16.06 26.99 -23.60
C LEU A 121 15.61 27.86 -24.78
N GLU A 122 14.58 28.68 -24.60
CA GLU A 122 14.06 29.55 -25.66
C GLU A 122 15.07 30.61 -26.09
N LYS A 123 15.86 31.15 -25.14
CA LYS A 123 16.90 32.14 -25.43
C LYS A 123 18.03 31.59 -26.29
N PHE A 124 18.51 30.38 -26.00
CA PHE A 124 19.73 29.84 -26.62
C PHE A 124 19.48 28.78 -27.70
N PHE A 125 18.34 28.10 -27.64
CA PHE A 125 17.94 27.03 -28.55
C PHE A 125 16.44 27.12 -28.88
N PRO A 126 15.98 28.24 -29.47
CA PRO A 126 14.56 28.50 -29.71
C PRO A 126 13.88 27.40 -30.52
N GLY A 127 12.69 26.98 -30.07
CA GLY A 127 11.91 25.92 -30.72
C GLY A 127 12.46 24.49 -30.58
N SER A 128 13.51 24.29 -29.78
CA SER A 128 14.06 22.95 -29.50
C SER A 128 13.24 22.23 -28.43
N PHE A 129 12.93 20.95 -28.69
CA PHE A 129 12.45 20.03 -27.65
C PHE A 129 13.59 19.32 -26.89
N LEU A 130 14.81 19.38 -27.43
CA LEU A 130 16.02 18.95 -26.73
C LEU A 130 16.34 19.95 -25.62
N TYR A 131 16.90 19.46 -24.51
CA TYR A 131 17.25 20.16 -23.27
C TYR A 131 16.09 20.52 -22.34
N LYS A 132 14.85 20.21 -22.72
CA LYS A 132 13.68 20.45 -21.86
C LYS A 132 13.76 19.60 -20.59
N GLN A 133 13.56 20.26 -19.44
CA GLN A 133 13.44 19.65 -18.13
C GLN A 133 12.03 19.08 -17.92
N ASN A 134 11.91 18.06 -17.07
CA ASN A 134 10.63 17.45 -16.71
C ASN A 134 10.68 16.90 -15.28
N SER A 135 9.57 16.33 -14.80
CA SER A 135 9.49 15.79 -13.44
C SER A 135 10.50 14.68 -13.17
N HIS A 136 10.90 13.91 -14.18
CA HIS A 136 11.94 12.90 -14.02
C HIS A 136 13.31 13.54 -13.81
N SER A 137 13.69 14.53 -14.63
CA SER A 137 15.00 15.17 -14.50
C SER A 137 15.14 15.96 -13.20
N VAL A 138 14.13 16.74 -12.81
CA VAL A 138 14.19 17.54 -11.57
C VAL A 138 14.18 16.67 -10.32
N SER A 139 13.35 15.61 -10.28
CA SER A 139 13.35 14.68 -9.14
C SER A 139 14.68 13.91 -9.05
N SER A 140 15.29 13.56 -10.19
CA SER A 140 16.61 12.93 -10.21
C SER A 140 17.70 13.88 -9.74
N LEU A 141 17.67 15.16 -10.14
CA LEU A 141 18.61 16.17 -9.66
C LEU A 141 18.54 16.35 -8.15
N LEU A 142 17.33 16.44 -7.58
CA LEU A 142 17.09 16.54 -6.14
C LEU A 142 17.54 15.26 -5.42
N PHE A 143 17.08 14.11 -5.90
CA PHE A 143 17.36 12.80 -5.33
C PHE A 143 18.85 12.47 -5.29
N LEU A 144 19.58 12.69 -6.38
CA LEU A 144 20.99 12.37 -6.43
C LEU A 144 21.82 13.32 -5.56
N ASN A 145 21.33 14.53 -5.30
CA ASN A 145 21.99 15.49 -4.41
C ASN A 145 21.76 15.15 -2.92
N ASP A 146 20.56 14.68 -2.59
CA ASP A 146 20.15 14.37 -1.22
C ASP A 146 19.17 13.17 -1.21
N PRO A 147 19.69 11.94 -1.33
CA PRO A 147 18.86 10.75 -1.46
C PRO A 147 18.11 10.39 -0.17
N GLU A 148 18.49 10.94 0.98
CA GLU A 148 17.86 10.64 2.27
C GLU A 148 16.53 11.40 2.46
N HIS A 149 16.28 12.48 1.71
CA HIS A 149 15.06 13.31 1.86
C HIS A 149 14.17 13.37 0.61
N HIS A 150 14.63 12.79 -0.49
CA HIS A 150 13.96 12.89 -1.78
C HIS A 150 13.67 11.51 -2.37
N TYR A 151 12.75 11.47 -3.34
CA TYR A 151 12.50 10.28 -4.15
C TYR A 151 12.66 10.59 -5.64
N MET A 152 13.34 9.69 -6.35
CA MET A 152 13.43 9.76 -7.81
C MET A 152 12.12 9.29 -8.46
N TYR A 153 11.66 10.03 -9.48
CA TYR A 153 10.45 9.71 -10.23
C TYR A 153 10.78 9.25 -11.66
N LYS A 154 10.15 8.16 -12.12
CA LYS A 154 10.21 7.72 -13.53
C LYS A 154 8.82 7.26 -13.98
N ALA A 155 8.16 8.12 -14.77
CA ALA A 155 6.73 8.04 -15.05
C ALA A 155 6.17 6.64 -15.34
N THR A 156 6.73 5.94 -16.34
CA THR A 156 6.22 4.63 -16.75
C THR A 156 6.35 3.58 -15.65
N GLN A 157 7.52 3.51 -15.01
CA GLN A 157 7.82 2.54 -13.96
C GLN A 157 6.98 2.82 -12.72
N SER A 158 6.94 4.08 -12.26
CA SER A 158 6.13 4.51 -11.12
C SER A 158 4.64 4.21 -11.34
N GLN A 159 4.10 4.50 -12.54
CA GLN A 159 2.69 4.24 -12.82
C GLN A 159 2.36 2.74 -12.86
N ARG A 160 3.21 1.93 -13.51
CA ARG A 160 3.02 0.46 -13.55
C ARG A 160 3.10 -0.14 -12.15
N PHE A 161 4.04 0.33 -11.33
CA PHE A 161 4.15 -0.08 -9.95
C PHE A 161 2.88 0.27 -9.16
N ALA A 162 2.41 1.52 -9.22
CA ALA A 162 1.15 1.93 -8.58
C ALA A 162 -0.06 1.10 -8.99
N ASP A 163 -0.21 0.82 -10.29
CA ASP A 163 -1.32 0.01 -10.77
C ASP A 163 -1.25 -1.43 -10.21
N CYS A 164 -0.04 -1.96 -10.02
CA CYS A 164 0.17 -3.28 -9.41
C CYS A 164 -0.13 -3.28 -7.90
N VAL A 165 0.32 -2.28 -7.16
CA VAL A 165 0.10 -2.19 -5.70
C VAL A 165 -1.19 -1.45 -5.33
N GLU A 166 -2.07 -1.21 -6.31
CA GLU A 166 -3.37 -0.54 -6.16
C GLU A 166 -3.29 0.83 -5.49
N PHE A 167 -2.17 1.54 -5.69
CA PHE A 167 -2.03 2.92 -5.26
C PHE A 167 -2.55 3.84 -6.38
N TYR A 168 -3.69 4.49 -6.15
CA TYR A 168 -4.43 5.17 -7.21
C TYR A 168 -4.54 6.69 -7.07
N ASP A 169 -3.78 7.29 -6.15
CA ASP A 169 -3.69 8.75 -6.08
C ASP A 169 -3.04 9.31 -7.34
N ASP A 170 -3.63 10.38 -7.88
CA ASP A 170 -3.16 11.03 -9.10
C ASP A 170 -2.08 12.08 -8.79
N TRP A 171 -0.82 11.72 -9.00
CA TRP A 171 0.33 12.63 -8.89
C TRP A 171 0.67 13.36 -10.19
N GLY A 172 -0.10 13.20 -11.27
CA GLY A 172 0.15 13.88 -12.54
C GLY A 172 1.27 13.27 -13.40
N SER A 173 1.71 14.01 -14.43
CA SER A 173 2.66 13.54 -15.44
C SER A 173 3.42 14.68 -16.13
N GLY A 174 4.49 14.36 -16.86
CA GLY A 174 5.26 15.35 -17.63
C GLY A 174 6.07 16.27 -16.73
N ASP A 175 5.74 17.56 -16.72
CA ASP A 175 6.27 18.63 -15.87
C ASP A 175 5.30 19.02 -14.73
N ASN A 176 4.15 18.33 -14.62
CA ASN A 176 3.13 18.57 -13.59
C ASN A 176 3.07 17.38 -12.63
N ILE A 177 4.07 17.27 -11.74
CA ILE A 177 4.07 16.27 -10.66
C ILE A 177 3.51 16.86 -9.36
N ASN A 178 2.76 16.07 -8.59
CA ASN A 178 2.41 16.37 -7.22
C ASN A 178 3.27 15.49 -6.29
N LEU A 179 4.25 16.12 -5.63
CA LEU A 179 5.19 15.42 -4.75
C LEU A 179 4.52 14.82 -3.52
N GLU A 180 3.52 15.47 -2.93
CA GLU A 180 2.81 14.93 -1.75
C GLU A 180 2.25 13.53 -2.03
N LYS A 181 1.59 13.36 -3.18
CA LYS A 181 1.02 12.07 -3.58
C LYS A 181 2.09 11.06 -3.99
N TYR A 182 3.08 11.49 -4.76
CA TYR A 182 4.14 10.58 -5.20
C TYR A 182 4.99 10.09 -4.02
N TYR A 183 5.38 10.99 -3.12
CA TYR A 183 6.13 10.65 -1.91
C TYR A 183 5.25 9.84 -0.95
N GLY A 184 3.94 10.08 -0.89
CA GLY A 184 3.00 9.20 -0.17
C GLY A 184 3.13 7.74 -0.60
N MET A 185 3.15 7.47 -1.92
CA MET A 185 3.40 6.14 -2.46
C MET A 185 4.77 5.60 -2.02
N CYS A 186 5.83 6.39 -2.21
CA CYS A 186 7.19 5.95 -1.89
C CYS A 186 7.37 5.68 -0.38
N ASN A 187 6.77 6.48 0.48
CA ASN A 187 6.80 6.32 1.93
C ASN A 187 6.08 5.04 2.37
N GLU A 188 4.90 4.74 1.79
CA GLU A 188 4.22 3.46 2.04
C GLU A 188 5.11 2.28 1.62
N LEU A 189 5.75 2.35 0.45
CA LEU A 189 6.69 1.32 -0.01
C LEU A 189 7.88 1.17 0.96
N VAL A 190 8.53 2.26 1.34
CA VAL A 190 9.67 2.25 2.27
C VAL A 190 9.29 1.68 3.62
N ALA A 191 8.11 2.02 4.15
CA ALA A 191 7.61 1.43 5.39
C ALA A 191 7.52 -0.10 5.27
N GLN A 192 6.98 -0.62 4.17
CA GLN A 192 6.90 -2.07 3.94
C GLN A 192 8.28 -2.73 3.70
N ILE A 193 9.21 -2.03 3.05
CA ILE A 193 10.61 -2.49 2.92
C ILE A 193 11.23 -2.65 4.31
N LYS A 194 11.05 -1.67 5.20
CA LYS A 194 11.63 -1.66 6.55
C LYS A 194 11.06 -2.77 7.45
N GLU A 195 9.86 -3.28 7.16
CA GLU A 195 9.27 -4.44 7.84
C GLU A 195 9.69 -5.80 7.22
N CYS A 196 10.34 -5.82 6.06
CA CYS A 196 10.70 -7.05 5.35
C CYS A 196 12.15 -7.46 5.61
N GLU A 197 12.40 -8.19 6.70
CA GLU A 197 13.75 -8.65 7.09
C GLU A 197 14.52 -9.39 5.96
N PRO A 198 13.92 -10.34 5.20
CA PRO A 198 14.63 -11.00 4.10
C PRO A 198 15.10 -10.05 3.01
N LEU A 199 14.31 -9.02 2.70
CA LEU A 199 14.67 -7.99 1.72
C LEU A 199 15.81 -7.12 2.25
N LEU A 200 15.74 -6.68 3.51
CA LEU A 200 16.80 -5.89 4.14
C LEU A 200 18.12 -6.65 4.21
N ASN A 201 18.09 -7.94 4.56
CA ASN A 201 19.28 -8.78 4.55
C ASN A 201 19.86 -8.94 3.13
N THR A 202 18.99 -9.03 2.12
CA THR A 202 19.40 -9.08 0.72
C THR A 202 20.05 -7.77 0.28
N ASP A 203 19.44 -6.63 0.58
CA ASP A 203 20.01 -5.31 0.28
C ASP A 203 21.35 -5.09 1.00
N ALA A 204 21.45 -5.48 2.28
CA ALA A 204 22.69 -5.41 3.05
C ALA A 204 23.82 -6.26 2.44
N SER A 205 23.50 -7.40 1.81
CA SER A 205 24.49 -8.25 1.14
C SER A 205 25.19 -7.55 -0.03
N ARG A 206 24.65 -6.43 -0.54
CA ARG A 206 25.32 -5.60 -1.55
C ARG A 206 26.71 -5.11 -1.09
N PHE A 207 26.90 -4.97 0.22
CA PHE A 207 28.11 -4.43 0.84
C PHE A 207 29.08 -5.51 1.33
N ASP A 208 28.72 -6.79 1.27
CA ASP A 208 29.53 -7.89 1.84
C ASP A 208 30.67 -8.38 0.92
N GLY A 209 30.69 -7.91 -0.34
CA GLY A 209 31.68 -8.26 -1.35
C GLY A 209 31.36 -9.49 -2.21
N ARG A 210 30.28 -10.24 -1.92
CA ARG A 210 29.85 -11.44 -2.66
C ARG A 210 29.54 -11.15 -4.13
N LEU A 211 28.93 -10.00 -4.40
CA LEU A 211 28.53 -9.60 -5.76
C LEU A 211 29.71 -9.15 -6.64
N LYS A 212 30.92 -9.00 -6.08
CA LYS A 212 32.13 -8.58 -6.83
C LYS A 212 31.90 -7.35 -7.73
N LEU A 213 31.21 -6.35 -7.18
CA LEU A 213 30.81 -5.14 -7.90
C LEU A 213 32.02 -4.42 -8.51
N LYS A 214 31.85 -3.86 -9.71
CA LYS A 214 32.93 -3.15 -10.40
C LYS A 214 33.11 -1.74 -9.82
N GLY A 215 34.21 -1.55 -9.08
CA GLY A 215 34.68 -0.24 -8.62
C GLY A 215 33.63 0.55 -7.81
N GLY A 216 33.93 1.82 -7.51
CA GLY A 216 32.99 2.77 -6.92
C GLY A 216 32.59 2.51 -5.46
N ALA A 217 32.58 3.57 -4.65
CA ALA A 217 31.94 3.50 -3.34
C ALA A 217 30.42 3.56 -3.50
N LEU A 218 29.71 2.76 -2.71
CA LEU A 218 28.25 2.74 -2.67
C LEU A 218 27.75 3.70 -1.60
N HIS A 219 26.66 4.40 -1.89
CA HIS A 219 25.90 5.13 -0.88
C HIS A 219 25.33 4.15 0.15
N PRO A 220 25.28 4.45 1.46
CA PRO A 220 24.74 3.52 2.45
C PRO A 220 23.22 3.29 2.35
N ASP A 221 22.47 4.26 1.82
CA ASP A 221 21.00 4.22 1.66
C ASP A 221 20.29 3.90 2.97
N THR A 222 20.47 4.76 3.97
CA THR A 222 19.92 4.54 5.32
C THR A 222 18.41 4.64 5.33
N GLU A 223 17.83 5.58 4.60
CA GLU A 223 16.38 5.74 4.48
C GLU A 223 15.70 4.80 3.46
N LYS A 224 16.48 4.01 2.70
CA LYS A 224 15.99 3.03 1.71
C LYS A 224 15.29 3.64 0.50
N HIS A 225 15.55 4.91 0.20
CA HIS A 225 14.96 5.56 -0.95
C HIS A 225 15.60 5.10 -2.27
N ILE A 226 16.90 4.74 -2.27
CA ILE A 226 17.56 4.16 -3.45
C ILE A 226 16.98 2.77 -3.71
N LEU A 227 16.84 1.94 -2.67
CA LEU A 227 16.20 0.63 -2.78
C LEU A 227 14.75 0.72 -3.25
N ALA A 228 13.97 1.68 -2.74
CA ALA A 228 12.60 1.90 -3.20
C ALA A 228 12.54 2.24 -4.69
N PHE A 229 13.39 3.15 -5.16
CA PHE A 229 13.48 3.46 -6.59
C PHE A 229 13.92 2.26 -7.42
N ASP A 230 14.91 1.49 -6.92
CA ASP A 230 15.40 0.30 -7.59
C ASP A 230 14.31 -0.76 -7.75
N ILE A 231 13.53 -1.03 -6.71
CA ILE A 231 12.40 -1.97 -6.76
C ILE A 231 11.35 -1.49 -7.78
N ILE A 232 10.94 -0.22 -7.73
CA ILE A 232 9.97 0.35 -8.69
C ILE A 232 10.46 0.18 -10.12
N TYR A 233 11.73 0.49 -10.36
CA TYR A 233 12.35 0.34 -11.67
C TYR A 233 12.40 -1.13 -12.12
N CYS A 234 12.92 -1.98 -11.26
CA CYS A 234 13.17 -3.39 -11.53
C CYS A 234 11.87 -4.17 -11.77
N CYS A 235 10.74 -3.74 -11.20
CA CYS A 235 9.44 -4.33 -11.50
C CYS A 235 9.15 -4.41 -13.00
N SER A 236 9.50 -3.36 -13.75
CA SER A 236 9.26 -3.31 -15.19
C SER A 236 10.37 -3.95 -16.03
N VAL A 237 11.60 -4.01 -15.51
CA VAL A 237 12.80 -4.39 -16.29
C VAL A 237 13.21 -5.84 -16.06
N TYR A 238 12.98 -6.36 -14.85
CA TYR A 238 13.38 -7.71 -14.42
C TYR A 238 12.18 -8.59 -14.05
N ASP A 239 10.99 -8.24 -14.58
CA ASP A 239 9.77 -9.03 -14.45
C ASP A 239 9.38 -9.38 -12.99
N LEU A 240 9.53 -8.42 -12.06
CA LEU A 240 9.13 -8.66 -10.66
C LEU A 240 7.62 -8.75 -10.48
N PHE A 241 6.85 -8.46 -11.53
CA PHE A 241 5.42 -8.71 -11.59
C PHE A 241 5.06 -10.18 -11.85
N ASN A 242 6.04 -11.07 -12.06
CA ASN A 242 5.77 -12.48 -12.32
C ASN A 242 4.90 -13.10 -11.21
N GLY A 243 3.77 -13.70 -11.61
CA GLY A 243 2.77 -14.26 -10.71
C GLY A 243 1.72 -13.26 -10.20
N ILE A 244 1.82 -11.97 -10.57
CA ILE A 244 0.85 -10.93 -10.22
C ILE A 244 0.01 -10.58 -11.44
N THR A 245 -1.32 -10.65 -11.29
CA THR A 245 -2.25 -10.15 -12.31
C THR A 245 -2.80 -8.81 -11.86
N PHE A 246 -2.57 -7.76 -12.65
CA PHE A 246 -3.15 -6.44 -12.42
C PHE A 246 -3.52 -5.79 -13.75
N THR A 247 -4.48 -4.86 -13.70
CA THR A 247 -4.99 -4.18 -14.90
C THR A 247 -4.75 -2.69 -14.81
N LYS A 248 -4.27 -2.11 -15.91
CA LYS A 248 -4.19 -0.67 -16.06
C LYS A 248 -5.60 -0.09 -16.13
N ARG A 249 -5.96 0.74 -15.15
CA ARG A 249 -7.26 1.40 -15.04
C ARG A 249 -7.13 2.88 -15.37
N ASN A 250 -8.13 3.45 -16.02
CA ASN A 250 -8.27 4.91 -16.09
C ASN A 250 -8.75 5.47 -14.74
N MET A 251 -8.73 6.79 -14.58
CA MET A 251 -9.04 7.42 -13.29
C MET A 251 -10.46 7.09 -12.77
N LYS A 252 -11.46 6.99 -13.66
CA LYS A 252 -12.84 6.64 -13.27
C LYS A 252 -12.94 5.17 -12.82
N GLU A 253 -12.27 4.28 -13.55
CA GLU A 253 -12.21 2.85 -13.20
C GLU A 253 -11.48 2.63 -11.86
N LYS A 254 -10.41 3.39 -11.59
CA LYS A 254 -9.70 3.36 -10.30
C LYS A 254 -10.62 3.75 -9.14
N GLN A 255 -11.36 4.85 -9.28
CA GLN A 255 -12.31 5.29 -8.25
C GLN A 255 -13.43 4.29 -8.02
N LEU A 256 -13.99 3.72 -9.09
CA LEU A 256 -15.03 2.70 -9.01
C LEU A 256 -14.51 1.46 -8.28
N TYR A 257 -13.33 0.97 -8.67
CA TYR A 257 -12.69 -0.19 -8.05
C TYR A 257 -12.45 -0.01 -6.55
N LEU A 258 -11.92 1.15 -6.13
CA LEU A 258 -11.73 1.44 -4.70
C LEU A 258 -13.06 1.49 -3.93
N ALA A 259 -14.12 2.05 -4.53
CA ALA A 259 -15.44 2.08 -3.92
C ALA A 259 -16.05 0.67 -3.78
N GLU A 260 -15.87 -0.19 -4.79
CA GLU A 260 -16.30 -1.58 -4.78
C GLU A 260 -15.52 -2.39 -3.73
N LYS A 261 -14.20 -2.21 -3.64
CA LYS A 261 -13.36 -2.83 -2.62
C LYS A 261 -13.75 -2.42 -1.20
N ALA A 262 -13.91 -1.12 -0.94
CA ALA A 262 -14.36 -0.63 0.37
C ALA A 262 -15.77 -1.15 0.73
N LYS A 263 -16.65 -1.29 -0.27
CA LYS A 263 -17.97 -1.90 -0.08
C LYS A 263 -17.86 -3.38 0.24
N ALA A 264 -17.00 -4.12 -0.48
CA ALA A 264 -16.75 -5.54 -0.23
C ALA A 264 -16.26 -5.78 1.20
N GLU A 265 -15.28 -5.00 1.67
CA GLU A 265 -14.75 -5.10 3.04
C GLU A 265 -15.84 -4.85 4.09
N ARG A 266 -16.68 -3.84 3.89
CA ARG A 266 -17.83 -3.58 4.78
C ARG A 266 -18.83 -4.74 4.80
N LEU A 267 -19.13 -5.31 3.63
CA LEU A 267 -20.02 -6.47 3.52
C LEU A 267 -19.41 -7.72 4.17
N LYS A 268 -18.09 -7.91 4.04
CA LYS A 268 -17.33 -8.98 4.70
C LYS A 268 -17.44 -8.87 6.22
N LEU A 269 -17.20 -7.69 6.79
CA LEU A 269 -17.33 -7.45 8.23
C LEU A 269 -18.78 -7.71 8.71
N SER A 270 -19.77 -7.33 7.91
CA SER A 270 -21.18 -7.62 8.21
C SER A 270 -21.47 -9.13 8.19
N TYR A 271 -20.91 -9.86 7.23
CA TYR A 271 -21.04 -11.31 7.13
C TYR A 271 -20.33 -12.02 8.29
N GLU A 272 -19.09 -11.65 8.61
CA GLU A 272 -18.33 -12.22 9.73
C GLU A 272 -19.05 -12.01 11.06
N LYS A 273 -19.62 -10.82 11.27
CA LYS A 273 -20.45 -10.53 12.44
C LYS A 273 -21.73 -11.39 12.47
N ALA A 274 -22.43 -11.50 11.35
CA ALA A 274 -23.65 -12.32 11.28
C ALA A 274 -23.35 -13.81 11.50
N LYS A 275 -22.18 -14.29 11.02
CA LYS A 275 -21.68 -15.65 11.25
C LYS A 275 -21.35 -15.87 12.72
N SER A 276 -20.63 -14.94 13.36
CA SER A 276 -20.35 -15.01 14.80
C SER A 276 -21.62 -14.99 15.65
N ASP A 277 -22.63 -14.18 15.29
CA ASP A 277 -23.95 -14.18 15.95
C ASP A 277 -24.65 -15.55 15.79
N MET A 278 -24.50 -16.20 14.63
CA MET A 278 -25.06 -17.53 14.37
C MET A 278 -24.36 -18.61 15.21
N ASP A 279 -23.03 -18.62 15.21
CA ASP A 279 -22.23 -19.56 16.01
C ASP A 279 -22.57 -19.44 17.51
N ALA A 280 -22.70 -18.21 18.01
CA ALA A 280 -23.12 -17.95 19.39
C ALA A 280 -24.56 -18.40 19.69
N LEU A 281 -25.46 -18.28 18.72
CA LEU A 281 -26.84 -18.76 18.85
C LEU A 281 -26.88 -20.29 18.92
N GLU A 282 -26.12 -20.97 18.06
CA GLU A 282 -26.02 -22.43 18.05
C GLU A 282 -25.44 -22.96 19.37
N GLU A 283 -24.39 -22.32 19.88
CA GLU A 283 -23.82 -22.63 21.19
C GLU A 283 -24.83 -22.43 22.32
N ALA A 284 -25.53 -21.28 22.33
CA ALA A 284 -26.54 -20.97 23.34
C ALA A 284 -27.65 -22.02 23.35
N LEU A 285 -28.17 -22.39 22.18
CA LEU A 285 -29.21 -23.41 22.07
C LEU A 285 -28.72 -24.77 22.54
N ARG A 286 -27.53 -25.20 22.12
CA ARG A 286 -26.93 -26.46 22.55
C ARG A 286 -26.75 -26.52 24.07
N SER A 287 -26.21 -25.46 24.65
CA SER A 287 -26.01 -25.34 26.10
C SER A 287 -27.34 -25.46 26.87
N LEU A 288 -28.41 -24.82 26.37
CA LEU A 288 -29.73 -24.90 27.00
C LEU A 288 -30.37 -26.29 26.87
N VAL A 289 -30.21 -26.96 25.73
CA VAL A 289 -30.71 -28.33 25.52
C VAL A 289 -30.05 -29.30 26.51
N ASP A 290 -28.72 -29.21 26.67
CA ASP A 290 -27.96 -30.09 27.57
C ASP A 290 -28.36 -29.91 29.05
N MET A 291 -28.93 -28.76 29.41
CA MET A 291 -29.37 -28.42 30.77
C MET A 291 -30.82 -28.82 31.09
N ILE A 292 -31.61 -29.26 30.08
CA ILE A 292 -32.99 -29.72 30.26
C ILE A 292 -33.10 -31.19 29.83
N PRO A 293 -32.91 -32.15 30.76
CA PRO A 293 -33.09 -33.56 30.45
C PRO A 293 -34.52 -33.88 30.03
N VAL A 294 -34.70 -34.74 29.04
CA VAL A 294 -36.00 -35.33 28.72
C VAL A 294 -36.49 -36.13 29.93
N GLY A 295 -37.75 -35.96 30.30
CA GLY A 295 -38.35 -36.52 31.51
C GLY A 295 -38.28 -35.62 32.75
N SER A 296 -37.57 -34.49 32.68
CA SER A 296 -37.53 -33.53 33.79
C SER A 296 -38.86 -32.77 33.96
N SER A 297 -39.13 -32.29 35.18
CA SER A 297 -40.31 -31.49 35.49
C SER A 297 -40.03 -30.00 35.32
N VAL A 298 -40.96 -29.27 34.70
CA VAL A 298 -40.91 -27.82 34.52
C VAL A 298 -42.24 -27.20 34.95
N LYS A 299 -42.21 -25.93 35.36
CA LYS A 299 -43.41 -25.22 35.83
C LYS A 299 -43.79 -24.10 34.86
N HIS A 300 -45.05 -24.12 34.41
CA HIS A 300 -45.62 -23.04 33.59
C HIS A 300 -46.67 -22.26 34.41
N PRO A 301 -46.68 -20.92 34.41
CA PRO A 301 -47.60 -20.12 35.23
C PRO A 301 -49.09 -20.45 35.06
N LYS A 302 -49.51 -20.80 33.83
CA LYS A 302 -50.92 -21.13 33.50
C LYS A 302 -51.26 -22.62 33.56
N PHE A 303 -50.30 -23.50 33.31
CA PHE A 303 -50.56 -24.93 33.07
C PHE A 303 -50.07 -25.82 34.21
N GLY A 304 -49.41 -25.25 35.22
CA GLY A 304 -48.89 -25.99 36.36
C GLY A 304 -47.60 -26.72 36.03
N ILE A 305 -47.38 -27.85 36.69
CA ILE A 305 -46.20 -28.70 36.49
C ILE A 305 -46.44 -29.59 35.27
N GLY A 306 -45.45 -29.65 34.38
CA GLY A 306 -45.44 -30.53 33.21
C GLY A 306 -44.10 -31.25 33.07
N THR A 307 -44.07 -32.30 32.26
CA THR A 307 -42.90 -33.14 32.02
C THR A 307 -42.36 -32.91 30.61
N VAL A 308 -41.05 -32.69 30.48
CA VAL A 308 -40.41 -32.47 29.17
C VAL A 308 -40.39 -33.78 28.39
N LYS A 309 -41.04 -33.80 27.23
CA LYS A 309 -41.16 -35.00 26.38
C LYS A 309 -40.07 -35.08 25.31
N SER A 310 -39.74 -33.95 24.69
CA SER A 310 -38.64 -33.86 23.72
C SER A 310 -38.20 -32.42 23.50
N ILE A 311 -36.97 -32.26 23.01
CA ILE A 311 -36.41 -30.99 22.56
C ILE A 311 -35.78 -31.22 21.19
N ASN A 312 -36.31 -30.58 20.16
CA ASN A 312 -35.84 -30.74 18.78
C ASN A 312 -36.07 -29.44 17.98
N GLU A 313 -35.20 -29.17 17.00
CA GLU A 313 -35.37 -28.05 16.05
C GLU A 313 -35.70 -26.69 16.71
N GLY A 314 -35.08 -26.38 17.86
CA GLY A 314 -35.33 -25.15 18.59
C GLY A 314 -36.70 -25.08 19.28
N ARG A 315 -37.38 -26.22 19.47
CA ARG A 315 -38.68 -26.36 20.16
C ARG A 315 -38.56 -27.30 21.36
N ILE A 316 -39.34 -27.00 22.39
CA ILE A 316 -39.51 -27.84 23.58
C ILE A 316 -40.97 -28.28 23.66
N ILE A 317 -41.19 -29.60 23.76
CA ILE A 317 -42.52 -30.21 23.89
C ILE A 317 -42.69 -30.66 25.34
N ILE A 318 -43.71 -30.14 26.00
CA ILE A 318 -44.00 -30.40 27.42
C ILE A 318 -45.39 -31.00 27.54
N ASP A 319 -45.48 -32.12 28.24
CA ASP A 319 -46.74 -32.77 28.58
C ASP A 319 -47.28 -32.22 29.91
N PHE A 320 -48.45 -31.59 29.87
CA PHE A 320 -49.17 -31.11 31.05
C PHE A 320 -50.39 -32.00 31.29
N PRO A 321 -50.96 -32.07 32.52
CA PRO A 321 -51.99 -33.04 32.90
C PRO A 321 -53.20 -33.17 31.96
N ASN A 322 -53.53 -32.14 31.18
CA ASN A 322 -54.69 -32.11 30.28
C ASN A 322 -54.34 -31.87 28.80
N LYS A 323 -53.06 -31.65 28.46
CA LYS A 323 -52.62 -31.39 27.08
C LYS A 323 -51.10 -31.30 26.93
N GLU A 324 -50.64 -31.70 25.76
CA GLU A 324 -49.28 -31.42 25.28
C GLU A 324 -49.20 -30.00 24.69
N ILE A 325 -48.12 -29.27 24.97
CA ILE A 325 -47.88 -27.94 24.41
C ILE A 325 -46.45 -27.84 23.89
N MET A 326 -46.30 -27.27 22.70
CA MET A 326 -45.03 -26.95 22.07
C MET A 326 -44.71 -25.47 22.29
N PHE A 327 -43.49 -25.19 22.74
CA PHE A 327 -42.94 -23.83 22.84
C PHE A 327 -41.64 -23.72 22.04
N GLY A 328 -41.28 -22.50 21.63
CA GLY A 328 -39.95 -22.23 21.10
C GLY A 328 -38.92 -22.18 22.23
N LEU A 329 -37.85 -22.97 22.15
CA LEU A 329 -36.82 -23.08 23.19
C LEU A 329 -36.18 -21.71 23.49
N ALA A 330 -35.79 -20.99 22.44
CA ALA A 330 -35.18 -19.66 22.57
C ALA A 330 -36.14 -18.65 23.24
N THR A 331 -37.40 -18.62 22.79
CA THR A 331 -38.43 -17.72 23.35
C THR A 331 -38.72 -18.06 24.81
N THR A 332 -38.75 -19.35 25.14
CA THR A 332 -38.97 -19.86 26.49
C THR A 332 -37.85 -19.45 27.43
N ALA A 333 -36.60 -19.68 27.04
CA ALA A 333 -35.43 -19.33 27.83
C ALA A 333 -35.27 -17.80 27.98
N ALA A 334 -35.41 -17.04 26.89
CA ALA A 334 -35.21 -15.59 26.92
C ALA A 334 -36.25 -14.82 27.76
N ASN A 335 -37.47 -15.36 27.85
CA ASN A 335 -38.61 -14.70 28.51
C ASN A 335 -39.08 -15.41 29.78
N ASN A 336 -38.37 -16.45 30.24
CA ASN A 336 -38.73 -17.25 31.41
C ASN A 336 -40.17 -17.79 31.34
N ILE A 337 -40.60 -18.30 30.18
CA ILE A 337 -41.97 -18.81 29.97
C ILE A 337 -42.25 -20.05 30.85
N VAL A 338 -41.20 -20.86 31.08
CA VAL A 338 -41.23 -21.99 32.01
C VAL A 338 -40.09 -21.86 33.02
N SER A 339 -40.33 -22.29 34.25
CA SER A 339 -39.30 -22.43 35.27
C SER A 339 -38.73 -23.84 35.22
N VAL A 340 -37.41 -23.93 35.04
CA VAL A 340 -36.64 -25.17 35.10
C VAL A 340 -35.96 -25.22 36.47
N ASP A 341 -36.07 -26.36 37.17
CA ASP A 341 -35.40 -26.57 38.46
C ASP A 341 -33.91 -26.91 38.25
N ASN A 342 -33.20 -25.99 37.61
CA ASN A 342 -31.77 -26.07 37.33
C ASN A 342 -31.19 -24.64 37.43
N PRO A 343 -30.48 -24.29 38.52
CA PRO A 343 -29.91 -22.96 38.69
C PRO A 343 -28.99 -22.52 37.54
N SER A 344 -28.19 -23.44 37.00
CA SER A 344 -27.27 -23.18 35.88
C SER A 344 -28.01 -22.81 34.59
N PHE A 345 -29.22 -23.38 34.37
CA PHE A 345 -30.06 -23.01 33.25
C PHE A 345 -30.51 -21.55 33.33
N VAL A 346 -30.91 -21.09 34.51
CA VAL A 346 -31.39 -19.71 34.72
C VAL A 346 -30.26 -18.71 34.47
N GLU A 347 -29.05 -19.02 34.93
CA GLU A 347 -27.85 -18.19 34.69
C GLU A 347 -27.50 -18.13 33.20
N LYS A 348 -27.42 -19.27 32.52
CA LYS A 348 -27.12 -19.31 31.08
C LYS A 348 -28.22 -18.68 30.22
N ALA A 349 -29.49 -18.89 30.55
CA ALA A 349 -30.60 -18.24 29.84
C ALA A 349 -30.53 -16.70 29.96
N LYS A 350 -30.06 -16.18 31.10
CA LYS A 350 -29.83 -14.75 31.30
C LYS A 350 -28.62 -14.25 30.51
N GLU A 351 -27.52 -15.00 30.50
CA GLU A 351 -26.31 -14.71 29.72
C GLU A 351 -26.64 -14.60 28.21
N TYR A 352 -27.36 -15.60 27.68
CA TYR A 352 -27.72 -15.66 26.26
C TYR A 352 -28.99 -14.86 25.90
N LYS A 353 -29.59 -14.13 26.83
CA LYS A 353 -30.90 -13.50 26.61
C LYS A 353 -30.96 -12.67 25.32
N LEU A 354 -29.94 -11.85 25.06
CA LEU A 354 -29.91 -10.97 23.88
C LEU A 354 -29.81 -11.74 22.56
N ILE A 355 -29.02 -12.81 22.50
CA ILE A 355 -28.88 -13.62 21.29
C ILE A 355 -30.17 -14.42 21.02
N LEU A 356 -30.77 -14.98 22.07
CA LEU A 356 -32.01 -15.76 22.00
C LEU A 356 -33.23 -14.91 21.59
N GLN A 357 -33.30 -13.65 22.02
CA GLN A 357 -34.34 -12.71 21.58
C GLN A 357 -34.29 -12.44 20.08
N ARG A 358 -33.12 -12.62 19.45
CA ARG A 358 -32.90 -12.43 18.01
C ARG A 358 -32.92 -13.75 17.23
N TYR A 359 -33.33 -14.88 17.83
CA TYR A 359 -33.32 -16.23 17.25
C TYR A 359 -33.88 -16.30 15.82
N SER A 360 -35.02 -15.66 15.54
CA SER A 360 -35.65 -15.68 14.22
C SER A 360 -34.98 -14.77 13.18
N ASN A 361 -34.19 -13.80 13.63
CA ASN A 361 -33.56 -12.80 12.77
C ASN A 361 -32.12 -13.19 12.42
N ILE A 362 -31.37 -13.80 13.34
CA ILE A 362 -29.95 -14.14 13.13
C ILE A 362 -29.71 -14.99 11.85
N PRO A 363 -30.44 -16.10 11.61
CA PRO A 363 -30.25 -16.88 10.39
C PRO A 363 -30.55 -16.08 9.11
N ARG A 364 -31.60 -15.23 9.14
CA ARG A 364 -31.97 -14.37 8.01
C ARG A 364 -30.91 -13.30 7.74
N LEU A 365 -30.31 -12.75 8.79
CA LEU A 365 -29.23 -11.76 8.66
C LEU A 365 -27.98 -12.40 8.06
N LEU A 366 -27.63 -13.62 8.47
CA LEU A 366 -26.53 -14.37 7.86
C LEU A 366 -26.80 -14.65 6.39
N GLU A 367 -28.00 -15.13 6.04
CA GLU A 367 -28.39 -15.39 4.66
C GLU A 367 -28.36 -14.11 3.79
N SER A 368 -28.89 -13.00 4.33
CA SER A 368 -28.84 -11.70 3.65
C SER A 368 -27.41 -11.21 3.46
N ALA A 369 -26.58 -11.27 4.51
CA ALA A 369 -25.20 -10.82 4.45
C ALA A 369 -24.37 -11.66 3.45
N ALA A 370 -24.58 -12.98 3.41
CA ALA A 370 -23.95 -13.84 2.42
C ALA A 370 -24.40 -13.51 0.99
N ARG A 371 -25.70 -13.25 0.78
CA ARG A 371 -26.25 -12.86 -0.50
C ARG A 371 -25.72 -11.51 -0.99
N ASP A 372 -25.61 -10.54 -0.08
CA ASP A 372 -25.14 -9.19 -0.39
C ASP A 372 -23.63 -9.17 -0.65
N LEU A 373 -22.85 -10.02 0.04
CA LEU A 373 -21.40 -10.14 -0.16
C LEU A 373 -21.04 -10.84 -1.47
N LYS A 374 -21.80 -11.87 -1.86
CA LYS A 374 -21.49 -12.74 -3.00
C LYS A 374 -21.04 -12.02 -4.29
N PRO A 375 -21.68 -10.92 -4.74
CA PRO A 375 -21.26 -10.23 -5.96
C PRO A 375 -19.92 -9.47 -5.84
N TYR A 376 -19.38 -9.33 -4.62
CA TYR A 376 -18.19 -8.53 -4.33
C TYR A 376 -17.02 -9.36 -3.79
N GLU A 377 -17.14 -10.68 -3.76
CA GLU A 377 -16.10 -11.57 -3.22
C GLU A 377 -14.76 -11.43 -3.96
N GLU A 378 -14.80 -11.14 -5.26
CA GLU A 378 -13.60 -10.92 -6.09
C GLU A 378 -12.75 -9.70 -5.65
N PHE A 379 -13.33 -8.75 -4.92
CA PHE A 379 -12.62 -7.55 -4.45
C PHE A 379 -11.97 -7.73 -3.08
N LEU A 380 -12.13 -8.89 -2.44
CA LEU A 380 -11.55 -9.19 -1.12
C LEU A 380 -10.18 -9.87 -1.19
N GLU A 381 -9.62 -10.04 -2.38
CA GLU A 381 -8.33 -10.69 -2.62
C GLU A 381 -7.13 -9.80 -2.31
#